data_AF-A0A8S0GVM3-F1
#
_entry.id   AF-A0A8S0GVM3-F1
#
_cell.length_a   1.000
_cell.length_b   1.000
_cell.length_c   1.000
_cell.angle_alpha   90.00
_cell.angle_beta   90.00
_cell.angle_gamma   90.00
#
_symmetry.space_group_name_H-M   'P 1'
#
loop_
_entity.id
_entity.type
_entity.pdbx_description
1 polymer ?
#
loop_
_entity_poly.entity_id
_entity_poly.type
_entity_poly.pdbx_seq_one_letter_code
_entity_poly.pdbx_strand_id
1 'polypeptide(L)' 'MEGASLTISIGLSTVTPQPNSHCRQLISAADKGLYLAKNNGRNQVGIE' A
#
# COMPACT_ATOMS: atom_id res chain seq x y z
N MET A 1 -26.48 -12.90 13.95
CA MET A 1 -25.69 -12.26 12.89
C MET A 1 -24.25 -12.22 13.38
N GLU A 2 -23.37 -12.98 12.76
CA GLU A 2 -21.93 -12.83 12.98
C GLU A 2 -21.52 -11.47 12.41
N GLY A 3 -20.88 -10.63 13.23
CA GLY A 3 -20.36 -9.34 12.77
C GLY A 3 -19.23 -9.52 11.76
N ALA A 4 -18.80 -8.43 11.11
CA ALA A 4 -17.63 -8.49 10.25
C ALA A 4 -16.34 -8.74 11.06
N SER A 5 -15.47 -9.63 10.58
CA SER A 5 -14.12 -9.83 11.13
C SER A 5 -13.22 -8.62 10.86
N LEU A 6 -12.27 -8.36 11.75
CA LEU A 6 -11.25 -7.34 11.54
C LEU A 6 -10.37 -7.72 10.33
N THR A 7 -10.11 -6.76 9.46
CA THR A 7 -9.27 -6.92 8.27
C THR A 7 -8.27 -5.78 8.13
N ILE A 8 -7.29 -5.94 7.24
CA ILE A 8 -6.27 -4.92 6.96
C ILE A 8 -6.25 -4.55 5.48
N SER A 9 -5.81 -3.33 5.17
CA SER A 9 -5.46 -2.91 3.82
C SER A 9 -3.96 -2.70 3.75
N ILE A 10 -3.33 -3.12 2.66
CA ILE A 10 -1.88 -3.13 2.52
C ILE A 10 -1.50 -2.34 1.28
N GLY A 11 -0.52 -1.46 1.41
CA GLY A 11 0.16 -0.84 0.29
C GLY A 11 1.48 -1.54 0.01
N LEU A 12 1.72 -1.93 -1.24
CA LEU A 12 2.91 -2.64 -1.67
C LEU A 12 3.63 -1.85 -2.76
N SER A 13 4.94 -1.70 -2.60
CA SER A 13 5.80 -1.11 -3.62
C SER A 13 7.14 -1.81 -3.65
N THR A 14 7.78 -1.84 -4.83
CA THR A 14 9.15 -2.31 -5.00
C THR A 14 9.91 -1.36 -5.90
N VAL A 15 11.19 -1.13 -5.60
CA VAL A 15 12.05 -0.27 -6.41
C VAL A 15 13.45 -0.88 -6.47
N THR A 16 14.08 -0.81 -7.64
CA THR A 16 15.54 -0.96 -7.74
C THR A 16 16.16 0.43 -7.55
N PRO A 17 16.85 0.69 -6.42
CA PRO A 17 17.38 2.02 -6.14
C PRO A 17 18.31 2.49 -7.25
N GLN A 18 18.15 3.75 -7.65
CA GLN A 18 19.06 4.42 -8.59
C GLN A 18 20.08 5.26 -7.82
N PRO A 19 21.25 5.57 -8.41
CA PRO A 19 22.16 6.57 -7.85
C PRO A 19 21.39 7.86 -7.54
N ASN A 20 21.62 8.42 -6.35
CA ASN A 20 20.92 9.60 -5.83
C ASN A 20 19.41 9.46 -5.57
N SER A 21 18.85 8.23 -5.60
CA SER A 21 17.47 8.00 -5.16
C SER A 21 17.35 8.07 -3.63
N HIS A 22 16.18 8.51 -3.14
CA HIS A 22 15.88 8.57 -1.71
C HIS A 22 14.86 7.50 -1.31
N CYS A 23 15.08 6.84 -0.18
CA CYS A 23 14.17 5.82 0.36
C CYS A 23 12.73 6.32 0.56
N ARG A 24 12.54 7.64 0.75
CA ARG A 24 11.20 8.26 0.83
C ARG A 24 10.35 8.04 -0.43
N GLN A 25 10.96 7.84 -1.60
CA GLN A 25 10.23 7.52 -2.83
C GLN A 25 9.52 6.16 -2.71
N LEU A 26 10.21 5.13 -2.20
CA LEU A 26 9.63 3.81 -1.97
C LEU A 26 8.49 3.86 -0.93
N ILE A 27 8.71 4.61 0.16
CA ILE A 27 7.70 4.79 1.21
C ILE A 27 6.46 5.50 0.64
N SER A 28 6.66 6.55 -0.15
CA SER A 28 5.56 7.30 -0.76
C SER A 28 4.77 6.46 -1.77
N ALA A 29 5.43 5.59 -2.53
CA ALA A 29 4.78 4.66 -3.44
C ALA A 29 3.96 3.61 -2.67
N ALA A 30 4.53 3.02 -1.62
CA ALA A 30 3.79 2.09 -0.74
C ALA A 30 2.56 2.76 -0.09
N ASP A 31 2.67 4.02 0.36
CA ASP A 31 1.55 4.77 0.92
C ASP A 31 0.45 5.04 -0.13
N LYS A 32 0.83 5.35 -1.37
CA LYS A 32 -0.12 5.46 -2.49
C LYS A 32 -0.84 4.13 -2.76
N GLY A 33 -0.10 3.01 -2.75
CA GLY A 33 -0.70 1.66 -2.81
C GLY A 33 -1.69 1.41 -1.68
N LEU A 34 -1.37 1.84 -0.45
CA LEU A 34 -2.27 1.70 0.71
C LEU A 34 -3.54 2.55 0.54
N TYR A 35 -3.40 3.77 0.01
CA TYR A 35 -4.53 4.64 -0.29
C TYR A 35 -5.46 4.02 -1.34
N LEU A 36 -4.90 3.44 -2.41
CA LEU A 36 -5.67 2.69 -3.41
C LEU A 36 -6.42 1.51 -2.79
N ALA A 37 -5.76 0.70 -1.96
CA ALA A 37 -6.38 -0.45 -1.30
C ALA A 37 -7.59 -0.03 -0.45
N LYS A 38 -7.47 1.08 0.29
CA LYS A 38 -8.55 1.62 1.12
C LYS A 38 -9.72 2.13 0.28
N ASN A 39 -9.45 2.87 -0.79
CA ASN A 39 -10.49 3.45 -1.65
C ASN A 39 -11.22 2.41 -2.50
N ASN A 40 -10.54 1.31 -2.84
CA ASN A 40 -11.12 0.21 -3.62
C ASN A 40 -11.87 -0.82 -2.75
N GLY A 41 -12.25 -0.49 -1.51
CA GLY A 41 -13.09 -1.35 -0.66
C GLY A 41 -12.40 -1.99 0.55
N ARG A 42 -11.15 -1.64 0.85
CA ARG A 42 -10.33 -2.22 1.95
C ARG A 42 -10.09 -3.72 1.75
N ASN A 43 -9.64 -4.41 2.81
CA ASN A 43 -9.35 -5.85 2.84
C ASN A 43 -8.62 -6.41 1.60
N GLN A 44 -7.64 -5.66 1.10
CA GLN A 44 -6.90 -6.01 -0.12
C GLN A 44 -5.53 -5.33 -0.16
N VAL A 45 -4.77 -5.68 -1.19
CA VAL A 45 -3.45 -5.11 -1.48
C VAL A 45 -3.58 -4.14 -2.65
N GLY A 46 -3.08 -2.92 -2.49
CA GLY A 46 -2.89 -1.96 -3.57
C GLY A 46 -1.41 -1.84 -3.91
N ILE A 47 -1.09 -1.79 -5.19
CA ILE A 47 0.29 -1.83 -5.70
C ILE A 47 0.59 -0.53 -6.42
N GLU A 48 1.75 0.05 -6.12
CA GLU A 48 2.30 1.23 -6.79
C GLU A 48 3.83 1.25 -6.78
#